data_AF-A0A427V9P0-F1
#
_entry.id   AF-A0A427V9P0-F1
#
_cell.length_a   1.000
_cell.length_b   1.000
_cell.length_c   1.000
_cell.angle_alpha   90.00
_cell.angle_beta   90.00
_cell.angle_gamma   90.00
#
_symmetry.space_group_name_H-M   'P 1'
#
loop_
_entity.id
_entity.type
_entity.pdbx_description
1 polymer ?
#
loop_
_entity_poly.entity_id
_entity_poly.type
_entity_poly.pdbx_seq_one_letter_code
_entity_poly.pdbx_strand_id
1 'polypeptide(L)'
;MAMRQKARSASAGAWFKESGDGWEAVCSSDGQANGGFIIAHFEGPDAKANREFMQAANPNVVLALLDELERKDKEKSELKSYYEGVIADGSKRIAELEARTVTVKLPTTFWYEHDDLTRELAVLSKRQVKKALKEAFDAAGINLTVEG
;
A
#
# COMPACT_ATOMS: atom_id res chain seq x y z
N MET A 1 -6.84 -7.91 23.56
CA MET A 1 -5.48 -7.42 23.94
C MET A 1 -5.39 -7.28 25.45
N ALA A 2 -4.46 -8.00 26.10
CA ALA A 2 -4.30 -7.98 27.57
C ALA A 2 -4.06 -6.56 28.13
N MET A 3 -3.36 -5.69 27.39
CA MET A 3 -3.08 -4.32 27.80
C MET A 3 -4.34 -3.43 27.83
N ARG A 4 -5.23 -3.58 26.84
CA ARG A 4 -6.50 -2.83 26.79
C ARG A 4 -7.38 -3.12 28.00
N GLN A 5 -7.47 -4.39 28.40
CA GLN A 5 -8.24 -4.80 29.59
C GLN A 5 -7.61 -4.24 30.87
N LYS A 6 -6.28 -4.29 31.00
CA LYS A 6 -5.56 -3.70 32.13
C LYS A 6 -5.77 -2.19 32.21
N ALA A 7 -5.70 -1.46 31.09
CA ALA A 7 -5.94 -0.02 31.05
C ALA A 7 -7.39 0.34 31.45
N ARG A 8 -8.39 -0.41 30.98
CA ARG A 8 -9.80 -0.20 31.41
C ARG A 8 -10.05 -0.49 32.89
N SER A 9 -9.25 -1.35 33.50
CA SER A 9 -9.38 -1.73 34.91
C SER A 9 -8.60 -0.79 35.84
N ALA A 10 -7.68 0.01 35.28
CA ALA A 10 -6.91 0.99 36.03
C ALA A 10 -7.72 2.29 36.24
N SER A 11 -7.23 3.16 37.11
CA SER A 11 -7.88 4.45 37.39
C SER A 11 -7.85 5.35 36.14
N ALA A 12 -9.05 5.70 35.67
CA ALA A 12 -9.26 6.47 34.44
C ALA A 12 -9.12 8.00 34.62
N GLY A 13 -8.89 8.47 35.84
CA GLY A 13 -8.68 9.88 36.13
C GLY A 13 -7.34 10.39 35.60
N ALA A 14 -7.14 11.71 35.62
CA ALA A 14 -5.84 12.29 35.34
C ALA A 14 -4.82 11.80 36.37
N TRP A 15 -3.64 11.41 35.88
CA TRP A 15 -2.53 11.00 36.73
C TRP A 15 -1.65 12.23 36.98
N PHE A 16 -1.56 12.68 38.23
CA PHE A 16 -0.87 13.92 38.59
C PHE A 16 0.31 13.66 39.54
N LYS A 17 1.14 14.70 39.69
CA LYS A 17 2.36 14.65 40.49
C LYS A 17 1.99 14.74 41.96
N GLU A 18 2.35 13.71 42.70
CA GLU A 18 2.35 13.72 44.15
C GLU A 18 3.80 13.50 44.57
N SER A 19 4.48 14.55 45.01
CA SER A 19 5.90 14.51 45.35
C SER A 19 6.22 15.57 46.39
N GLY A 20 7.18 15.31 47.27
CA GLY A 20 7.77 16.29 48.18
C GLY A 20 9.29 16.25 48.11
N ASP A 21 9.97 16.91 49.05
CA ASP A 21 11.43 16.94 49.07
C ASP A 21 12.00 15.51 49.20
N GLY A 22 12.69 15.05 48.15
CA GLY A 22 13.40 13.77 48.12
C GLY A 22 12.63 12.56 47.60
N TRP A 23 11.40 12.70 47.11
CA TRP A 23 10.63 11.56 46.57
C TRP A 23 9.74 11.92 45.38
N GLU A 24 9.51 10.96 44.49
CA GLU A 24 8.67 11.13 43.31
C GLU A 24 7.54 10.08 43.30
N ALA A 25 6.30 10.51 43.08
CA ALA A 25 5.17 9.61 42.93
C ALA A 25 4.07 10.16 42.03
N VAL A 26 3.13 9.29 41.71
CA VAL A 26 1.92 9.61 40.96
C VAL A 26 0.70 9.23 41.79
N CYS A 27 -0.33 10.07 41.70
CA CYS A 27 -1.68 9.80 42.18
C CYS A 27 -2.67 9.92 41.02
N SER A 28 -3.85 9.29 41.14
CA SER A 28 -4.95 9.46 40.18
C SER A 28 -6.07 10.30 40.80
N SER A 29 -6.69 11.16 39.98
CA SER A 29 -7.83 11.99 40.37
C SER A 29 -9.13 11.20 40.55
N ASP A 30 -9.28 10.05 39.87
CA ASP A 30 -10.43 9.14 40.01
C ASP A 30 -10.03 7.89 40.78
N GLY A 31 -9.77 8.07 42.06
CA GLY A 31 -10.00 7.01 43.03
C GLY A 31 -11.30 7.33 43.74
N GLN A 32 -12.20 6.38 43.93
CA GLN A 32 -13.32 6.55 44.86
C GLN A 32 -12.78 6.76 46.29
N ALA A 33 -12.75 5.73 47.15
CA ALA A 33 -12.11 5.82 48.47
C ALA A 33 -10.57 6.05 48.43
N ASN A 34 -9.96 5.98 47.24
CA ASN A 34 -8.51 6.07 46.99
C ASN A 34 -8.07 7.35 46.24
N GLY A 35 -8.94 8.36 46.10
CA GLY A 35 -8.55 9.64 45.51
C GLY A 35 -7.40 10.27 46.31
N GLY A 36 -6.28 10.55 45.66
CA GLY A 36 -5.09 11.14 46.31
C GLY A 36 -4.11 10.14 46.95
N PHE A 37 -4.35 8.82 46.84
CA PHE A 37 -3.34 7.83 47.26
C PHE A 37 -2.30 7.59 46.18
N ILE A 38 -1.05 7.38 46.62
CA ILE A 38 0.08 7.04 45.75
C ILE A 38 -0.22 5.71 45.03
N ILE A 39 -0.29 5.76 43.70
CA ILE A 39 -0.47 4.58 42.84
C ILE A 39 0.86 4.00 42.35
N ALA A 40 1.91 4.82 42.33
CA ALA A 40 3.27 4.40 42.00
C ALA A 40 4.27 5.35 42.67
N HIS A 41 5.24 4.76 43.37
CA HIS A 41 6.40 5.45 43.94
C HIS A 41 7.64 5.15 43.10
N PHE A 42 8.47 6.17 42.87
CA PHE A 42 9.66 6.07 42.04
C PHE A 42 10.88 6.42 42.88
N GLU A 43 11.89 5.55 42.82
CA GLU A 43 13.15 5.68 43.54
C GLU A 43 14.34 5.71 42.58
N GLY A 44 15.46 6.23 43.06
CA GLY A 44 16.70 6.29 42.31
C GLY A 44 16.92 7.59 41.51
N PRO A 45 18.05 7.69 40.79
CA PRO A 45 18.45 8.93 40.12
C PRO A 45 17.47 9.39 39.03
N ASP A 46 16.74 8.44 38.42
CA ASP A 46 15.80 8.70 37.34
C ASP A 46 14.33 8.80 37.82
N ALA A 47 14.09 8.85 39.14
CA ALA A 47 12.75 8.81 39.72
C ALA A 47 11.82 9.87 39.12
N LYS A 48 12.34 11.08 38.88
CA LYS A 48 11.60 12.18 38.26
C LYS A 48 11.19 11.85 36.82
N ALA A 49 12.10 11.34 36.01
CA ALA A 49 11.84 11.00 34.61
C ALA A 49 10.84 9.85 34.49
N ASN A 50 10.98 8.83 35.34
CA ASN A 50 10.07 7.68 35.37
C ASN A 50 8.65 8.10 35.78
N ARG A 51 8.52 9.00 36.77
CA ARG A 51 7.23 9.60 37.12
C ARG A 51 6.59 10.33 35.94
N GLU A 52 7.35 11.18 35.25
CA GLU A 52 6.84 11.96 34.10
C GLU A 52 6.35 11.04 32.97
N PHE A 53 7.12 9.99 32.67
CA PHE A 53 6.72 8.98 31.72
C PHE A 53 5.40 8.31 32.13
N MET A 54 5.29 7.85 33.37
CA MET A 54 4.08 7.15 33.84
C MET A 54 2.85 8.06 33.88
N GLN A 55 3.01 9.36 34.16
CA GLN A 55 1.91 10.33 34.07
C GLN A 55 1.43 10.53 32.64
N ALA A 56 2.36 10.65 31.70
CA ALA A 56 2.05 10.77 30.29
C ALA A 56 1.43 9.49 29.73
N ALA A 57 1.89 8.32 30.19
CA ALA A 57 1.41 7.00 29.78
C ALA A 57 0.22 6.49 30.63
N ASN A 58 -0.65 7.39 31.09
CA ASN A 58 -1.83 7.00 31.86
C ASN A 58 -2.79 6.11 31.05
N PRO A 59 -3.71 5.39 31.71
CA PRO A 59 -4.60 4.43 31.04
C PRO A 59 -5.42 5.00 29.88
N ASN A 60 -5.86 6.27 29.96
CA ASN A 60 -6.60 6.91 28.87
C ASN A 60 -5.72 7.12 27.64
N VAL A 61 -4.47 7.58 27.85
CA VAL A 61 -3.51 7.75 26.76
C VAL A 61 -3.18 6.40 26.12
N VAL A 62 -2.97 5.36 26.93
CA VAL A 62 -2.75 4.00 26.40
C VAL A 62 -3.94 3.52 25.58
N LEU A 63 -5.18 3.75 26.03
CA LEU A 63 -6.38 3.38 25.29
C LEU A 63 -6.49 4.14 23.97
N ALA A 64 -6.23 5.45 23.96
CA ALA A 64 -6.23 6.27 22.76
C ALA A 64 -5.18 5.81 21.75
N LEU A 65 -3.97 5.45 22.21
CA LEU A 65 -2.91 4.91 21.36
C LEU A 65 -3.30 3.55 20.77
N LEU A 66 -3.98 2.69 21.55
CA LEU A 66 -4.48 1.40 21.05
C LEU A 66 -5.60 1.58 20.01
N ASP A 67 -6.52 2.53 20.22
CA ASP A 67 -7.57 2.87 19.26
C ASP A 67 -6.97 3.38 17.94
N GLU A 68 -5.96 4.26 18.02
CA GLU A 68 -5.24 4.78 16.86
C GLU A 68 -4.47 3.69 16.10
N LEU A 69 -3.85 2.74 16.83
CA LEU A 69 -3.18 1.59 16.23
C LEU A 69 -4.16 0.70 15.46
N GLU A 70 -5.28 0.34 16.09
CA GLU A 70 -6.32 -0.49 15.47
C GLU A 70 -6.92 0.20 14.23
N ARG A 71 -7.09 1.53 14.27
CA ARG A 71 -7.52 2.34 13.12
C ARG A 71 -6.52 2.28 11.97
N LYS A 72 -5.23 2.47 12.25
CA LYS A 72 -4.16 2.40 11.23
C LYS A 72 -4.02 1.01 10.63
N ASP A 73 -4.14 -0.05 11.44
CA ASP A 73 -4.10 -1.42 10.95
C ASP A 73 -5.29 -1.73 10.02
N LYS A 74 -6.48 -1.22 10.37
CA LYS A 74 -7.66 -1.31 9.49
C LYS A 74 -7.44 -0.59 8.17
N GLU A 75 -6.99 0.66 8.20
CA GLU A 75 -6.70 1.46 6.99
C GLU A 75 -5.66 0.76 6.09
N LYS A 76 -4.60 0.20 6.70
CA LYS A 76 -3.59 -0.57 5.97
C LYS A 76 -4.17 -1.83 5.31
N SER A 77 -5.07 -2.53 6.01
CA SER A 77 -5.73 -3.72 5.46
C SER A 77 -6.64 -3.37 4.28
N GLU A 78 -7.42 -2.29 4.40
CA GLU A 78 -8.29 -1.80 3.33
C GLU A 78 -7.48 -1.38 2.10
N LEU A 79 -6.40 -0.63 2.32
CA LEU A 79 -5.50 -0.22 1.25
C LEU A 79 -4.85 -1.40 0.54
N LYS A 80 -4.44 -2.44 1.29
CA LYS A 80 -3.90 -3.68 0.71
C LYS A 80 -4.93 -4.36 -0.18
N SER A 81 -6.16 -4.50 0.30
CA SER A 81 -7.25 -5.10 -0.48
C SER A 81 -7.56 -4.30 -1.74
N TYR A 82 -7.56 -2.97 -1.66
CA TYR A 82 -7.74 -2.10 -2.81
C TYR A 82 -6.65 -2.32 -3.88
N TYR A 83 -5.38 -2.28 -3.48
CA TYR A 83 -4.27 -2.50 -4.42
C TYR A 83 -4.27 -3.91 -5.01
N GLU A 84 -4.58 -4.94 -4.22
CA GLU A 84 -4.74 -6.30 -4.72
C GLU A 84 -5.83 -6.38 -5.80
N GLY A 85 -6.97 -5.70 -5.61
CA GLY A 85 -8.03 -5.60 -6.62
C GLY A 85 -7.60 -4.88 -7.90
N VAL A 86 -6.94 -3.73 -7.77
CA VAL A 86 -6.41 -2.97 -8.92
C VAL A 86 -5.36 -3.76 -9.70
N ILE A 87 -4.47 -4.46 -8.99
CA ILE A 87 -3.46 -5.31 -9.62
C ILE A 87 -4.13 -6.48 -10.34
N ALA A 88 -5.12 -7.14 -9.71
CA ALA A 88 -5.81 -8.26 -10.32
C ALA A 88 -6.56 -7.85 -11.61
N ASP A 89 -7.29 -6.72 -11.58
CA ASP A 89 -7.98 -6.21 -12.76
C ASP A 89 -7.00 -5.76 -13.84
N GLY A 90 -5.92 -5.07 -13.45
CA GLY A 90 -4.84 -4.68 -14.36
C GLY A 90 -4.17 -5.87 -15.02
N SER A 91 -3.82 -6.91 -14.26
CA SER A 91 -3.25 -8.15 -14.79
C SER A 91 -4.21 -8.87 -15.74
N LYS A 92 -5.50 -8.89 -15.44
CA LYS A 92 -6.52 -9.44 -16.34
C LYS A 92 -6.59 -8.65 -17.65
N ARG A 93 -6.56 -7.32 -17.58
CA ARG A 93 -6.60 -6.46 -18.78
C ARG A 93 -5.34 -6.62 -19.62
N ILE A 94 -4.17 -6.73 -18.99
CA ILE A 94 -2.90 -7.01 -19.69
C ILE A 94 -2.99 -8.35 -20.42
N ALA A 95 -3.42 -9.42 -19.73
CA ALA A 95 -3.57 -10.73 -20.36
C ALA A 95 -4.58 -10.71 -21.53
N GLU A 96 -5.69 -9.97 -21.39
CA GLU A 96 -6.64 -9.78 -22.49
C GLU A 96 -6.00 -9.07 -23.70
N LEU A 97 -5.22 -8.00 -23.44
CA LEU A 97 -4.55 -7.24 -24.49
C LEU A 97 -3.44 -8.05 -25.17
N GLU A 98 -2.66 -8.82 -24.41
CA GLU A 98 -1.62 -9.71 -24.93
C GLU A 98 -2.22 -10.86 -25.76
N ALA A 99 -3.43 -11.33 -25.43
CA ALA A 99 -4.12 -12.36 -26.19
C ALA A 99 -4.73 -11.85 -27.51
N ARG A 100 -4.90 -10.53 -27.69
CA ARG A 100 -5.47 -9.97 -28.92
C ARG A 100 -4.50 -10.14 -30.09
N THR A 101 -5.00 -10.66 -31.19
CA THR A 101 -4.27 -10.76 -32.45
C THR A 101 -4.93 -9.88 -33.50
N VAL A 102 -4.12 -9.26 -34.36
CA VAL A 102 -4.61 -8.55 -35.54
C VAL A 102 -4.44 -9.46 -36.75
N THR A 103 -5.52 -9.67 -37.49
CA THR A 103 -5.49 -10.45 -38.74
C THR A 103 -5.47 -9.51 -39.94
N VAL A 104 -4.45 -9.64 -40.78
CA VAL A 104 -4.33 -8.87 -42.02
C VAL A 104 -4.46 -9.84 -43.20
N LYS A 105 -5.45 -9.59 -44.06
CA LYS A 105 -5.60 -10.27 -45.35
C LYS A 105 -4.82 -9.50 -46.39
N LEU A 106 -3.82 -10.15 -46.98
CA LEU A 106 -3.07 -9.54 -48.08
C LEU A 106 -3.81 -9.74 -49.40
N PRO A 107 -3.87 -8.73 -50.28
CA PRO A 107 -4.38 -8.90 -51.62
C PRO A 107 -3.60 -10.01 -52.35
N THR A 108 -4.30 -10.79 -53.18
CA THR A 108 -3.65 -11.71 -54.13
C THR A 108 -2.70 -10.92 -55.01
N THR A 109 -1.42 -11.27 -54.96
CA THR A 109 -0.36 -10.64 -55.75
C THR A 109 -0.70 -10.69 -57.24
N PHE A 110 -1.01 -9.54 -57.83
CA PHE A 110 -0.98 -9.35 -59.28
C PHE A 110 0.44 -8.96 -59.66
N TRP A 111 1.06 -9.76 -60.53
CA TRP A 111 2.39 -9.52 -61.06
C TRP A 111 2.28 -8.44 -62.15
N TYR A 112 3.06 -7.37 -62.05
CA TYR A 112 3.43 -6.60 -63.24
C TYR A 112 4.66 -7.29 -63.83
N GLU A 113 4.48 -8.01 -64.94
CA GLU A 113 5.61 -8.26 -65.84
C GLU A 113 6.14 -6.89 -66.27
N HIS A 114 7.43 -6.68 -66.03
CA HIS A 114 8.12 -5.41 -66.24
C HIS A 114 7.76 -4.80 -67.61
N ASP A 115 7.09 -3.64 -67.57
CA ASP A 115 7.27 -2.64 -68.61
C ASP A 115 8.13 -1.53 -67.99
N ASP A 116 9.23 -1.24 -68.67
CA ASP A 116 10.50 -0.72 -68.13
C ASP A 116 10.47 0.78 -67.75
N LEU A 117 9.32 1.32 -67.31
CA LEU A 117 9.08 2.78 -67.26
C LEU A 117 8.86 3.40 -65.87
N THR A 118 8.94 2.65 -64.76
CA THR A 118 8.88 3.26 -63.42
C THR A 118 9.95 2.73 -62.49
N ARG A 119 11.18 3.23 -62.65
CA ARG A 119 12.28 3.06 -61.68
C ARG A 119 12.03 3.79 -60.34
N GLU A 120 10.94 4.54 -60.21
CA GLU A 120 10.67 5.39 -59.04
C GLU A 120 9.80 4.74 -57.95
N LEU A 121 9.15 3.59 -58.21
CA LEU A 121 8.36 2.87 -57.21
C LEU A 121 8.96 1.49 -56.94
N ALA A 122 9.68 1.37 -55.83
CA ALA A 122 10.26 0.10 -55.38
C ALA A 122 9.14 -0.90 -55.03
N VAL A 123 8.80 -1.78 -55.97
CA VAL A 123 7.85 -2.89 -55.73
C VAL A 123 8.52 -3.90 -54.81
N LEU A 124 8.21 -3.84 -53.52
CA LEU A 124 8.69 -4.81 -52.53
C LEU A 124 8.07 -6.18 -52.79
N SER A 125 8.91 -7.23 -52.73
CA SER A 125 8.42 -8.61 -52.83
C SER A 125 7.43 -8.95 -51.70
N LYS A 126 6.48 -9.86 -51.94
CA LYS A 126 5.52 -10.35 -50.92
C LYS A 126 6.21 -10.76 -49.61
N ARG A 127 7.43 -11.30 -49.68
CA ARG A 127 8.25 -11.69 -48.52
C ARG A 127 8.75 -10.48 -47.72
N GLN A 128 9.19 -9.41 -48.39
CA GLN A 128 9.64 -8.17 -47.75
C GLN A 128 8.47 -7.44 -47.08
N VAL A 129 7.30 -7.37 -47.72
CA VAL A 129 6.09 -6.77 -47.14
C VAL A 129 5.66 -7.51 -45.88
N LYS A 130 5.59 -8.85 -45.92
CA LYS A 130 5.27 -9.67 -44.74
C LYS A 130 6.27 -9.49 -43.61
N LYS A 131 7.57 -9.40 -43.93
CA LYS A 131 8.65 -9.20 -42.96
C LYS A 131 8.54 -7.83 -42.28
N ALA A 132 8.45 -6.75 -43.07
CA ALA A 132 8.33 -5.39 -42.55
C ALA A 132 7.05 -5.21 -41.72
N LEU A 133 5.94 -5.82 -42.15
CA LEU A 133 4.69 -5.82 -41.38
C LEU A 133 4.87 -6.54 -40.05
N LYS A 134 5.48 -7.73 -40.03
CA LYS A 134 5.73 -8.46 -38.79
C LYS A 134 6.64 -7.68 -37.84
N GLU A 135 7.75 -7.13 -38.34
CA GLU A 135 8.69 -6.34 -37.52
C GLU A 135 8.04 -5.08 -36.93
N ALA A 136 7.20 -4.38 -37.70
CA ALA A 136 6.47 -3.21 -37.21
C ALA A 136 5.45 -3.56 -36.12
N PHE A 137 4.75 -4.70 -36.26
CA PHE A 137 3.79 -5.17 -35.26
C PHE A 137 4.48 -5.73 -34.02
N ASP A 138 5.59 -6.45 -34.16
CA ASP A 138 6.42 -6.93 -33.05
C ASP A 138 7.01 -5.75 -32.26
N ALA A 139 7.51 -4.71 -32.94
CA ALA A 139 7.99 -3.48 -32.32
C ALA A 139 6.89 -2.71 -31.56
N ALA A 140 5.63 -2.86 -31.98
CA ALA A 140 4.46 -2.30 -31.30
C ALA A 140 3.90 -3.23 -30.20
N GLY A 141 4.45 -4.43 -30.01
CA GLY A 141 3.96 -5.42 -29.05
C GLY A 141 2.62 -6.05 -29.43
N ILE A 142 2.29 -6.10 -30.72
CA ILE A 142 1.01 -6.59 -31.24
C ILE A 142 1.21 -7.94 -31.94
N ASN A 143 0.44 -8.94 -31.51
CA ASN A 143 0.46 -10.25 -32.19
C ASN A 143 -0.22 -10.15 -33.57
N LEU A 144 0.50 -10.54 -34.63
CA LEU A 144 0.01 -10.49 -36.01
C LEU A 144 -0.25 -11.89 -36.58
N THR A 145 -1.42 -12.07 -37.20
CA THR A 145 -1.75 -13.21 -38.06
C THR A 145 -1.89 -12.73 -39.50
N VAL A 146 -1.20 -13.38 -40.44
CA VAL A 146 -1.24 -13.01 -41.87
C VAL A 146 -1.89 -14.12 -42.66
N GLU A 147 -3.08 -13.86 -43.18
CA GLU A 147 -3.78 -14.77 -44.10
C GLU A 147 -3.36 -14.48 -45.54
N GLY A 148 -3.10 -15.55 -46.30
CA GLY A 148 -2.25 -15.55 -47.49
C GLY A 148 -2.93 -15.21 -48.80
#